data_AF-A0A4Q2XNI4-F1
#
_entry.id   AF-A0A4Q2XNI4-F1
#
_cell.length_a   1.000
_cell.length_b   1.000
_cell.length_c   1.000
_cell.angle_alpha   90.00
_cell.angle_beta   90.00
_cell.angle_gamma   90.00
#
_symmetry.space_group_name_H-M   'P 1'
#
loop_
_entity.id
_entity.type
_entity.pdbx_description
1 polymer ?
#
loop_
_entity_poly.entity_id
_entity_poly.type
_entity_poly.pdbx_seq_one_letter_code
_entity_poly.pdbx_strand_id
1 'polypeptide(L)'
;NQLTTLEPLAGLSLLQSLDCFSNRLTTLEPLAGLSSLQSLVCSYNRLTTLEPLRQLSSLQFLVCSGNSLTTLEPLAGLSSLQSLDCSRNQLTTLEPLAELSSLQSLNCSSNPLSVLPPAIVRLETLQKLIIFNTAVPDIPMEVLSKNEHSSCLETLRAHLCDMEDGVDPLPDVKIMVLGNGRIGKTQLCNRLRGLPFVENADSTHGITVASQEFGADTLLRLWDFGGQDIYHGTHALFMRDRAIFVLVWTPESESSATHEHGGMTFRNRPLAWWLSYIRHLAGPESPVLLVRNQCDRPEDRILRPPVEHEELEAFPFCQVLQYSALNLRGKKALEGALEEAVDWLRERQGQARLGRGRLKVKARLDALLTEDAAATDSSKRRHRTLSMERYEEICAECGGVSSPAMLLDYLHRSGVVFYKPGLFGDRIILDQGWALEAVYTV
;
A
#
# COMPACT_ATOMS: atom_id res chain seq x y z
N ASN A 1 -2.67 3.73 33.80
CA ASN A 1 -3.46 3.80 35.05
C ASN A 1 -4.54 2.71 35.05
N GLN A 2 -5.29 2.51 36.14
CA GLN A 2 -6.38 1.49 36.22
C GLN A 2 -7.75 2.10 36.55
N LEU A 3 -7.96 3.39 36.28
CA LEU A 3 -9.22 4.06 36.58
C LEU A 3 -10.36 3.42 35.78
N THR A 4 -11.45 3.11 36.46
CA THR A 4 -12.68 2.57 35.88
C THR A 4 -13.81 3.60 35.86
N THR A 5 -13.65 4.72 36.56
CA THR A 5 -14.67 5.77 36.68
C THR A 5 -14.06 7.16 36.81
N LEU A 6 -14.84 8.17 36.39
CA LEU A 6 -14.56 9.60 36.52
C LEU A 6 -15.55 10.33 37.43
N GLU A 7 -16.39 9.61 38.20
CA GLU A 7 -17.41 10.19 39.09
C GLU A 7 -16.93 11.37 39.95
N PRO A 8 -15.72 11.34 40.56
CA PRO A 8 -15.23 12.47 41.36
C PRO A 8 -15.08 13.79 40.57
N LEU A 9 -15.09 13.75 39.24
CA LEU A 9 -14.93 14.92 38.37
C LEU A 9 -16.26 15.58 37.99
N ALA A 10 -17.41 14.94 38.25
CA ALA A 10 -18.72 15.38 37.74
C ALA A 10 -19.13 16.80 38.18
N GLY A 11 -18.62 17.26 39.32
CA GLY A 11 -18.90 18.61 39.85
C GLY A 11 -17.92 19.70 39.41
N LEU A 12 -16.88 19.38 38.63
CA LEU A 12 -15.83 20.33 38.26
C LEU A 12 -16.23 21.19 37.06
N SER A 13 -17.29 22.00 37.19
CA SER A 13 -17.90 22.78 36.09
C SER A 13 -16.96 23.75 35.37
N LEU A 14 -15.82 24.10 35.98
CA LEU A 14 -14.77 24.95 35.41
C LEU A 14 -13.62 24.15 34.76
N LEU A 15 -13.69 22.82 34.73
CA LEU A 15 -12.67 21.98 34.12
C LEU A 15 -12.62 22.24 32.61
N GLN A 16 -11.46 22.69 32.12
CA GLN A 16 -11.25 23.01 30.70
C GLN A 16 -10.46 21.94 29.96
N SER A 17 -9.60 21.20 30.67
CA SER A 17 -8.76 20.18 30.07
C SER A 17 -8.74 18.93 30.95
N LEU A 18 -8.93 17.77 30.34
CA LEU A 18 -8.84 16.47 31.01
C LEU A 18 -8.03 15.50 30.18
N ASP A 19 -7.03 14.88 30.80
CA ASP A 19 -6.31 13.73 30.27
C ASP A 19 -6.59 12.50 31.16
N CYS A 20 -7.24 11.51 30.57
CA CYS A 20 -7.50 10.21 31.15
C CYS A 20 -6.99 9.06 30.25
N PHE A 21 -5.91 9.30 29.51
CA PHE A 21 -5.21 8.35 28.65
C PHE A 21 -4.86 7.03 29.36
N SER A 22 -4.98 5.91 28.63
CA SER A 22 -4.54 4.57 29.06
C SER A 22 -5.11 4.15 30.42
N ASN A 23 -6.43 4.09 30.51
CA ASN A 23 -7.21 3.64 31.65
C ASN A 23 -8.13 2.47 31.26
N ARG A 24 -9.15 2.18 32.08
CA ARG A 24 -10.15 1.11 31.86
C ARG A 24 -11.56 1.69 31.84
N LEU A 25 -11.72 2.94 31.43
CA LEU A 25 -13.01 3.61 31.38
C LEU A 25 -13.90 2.96 30.33
N THR A 26 -15.13 2.64 30.71
CA THR A 26 -16.17 2.16 29.79
C THR A 26 -17.20 3.23 29.46
N THR A 27 -17.19 4.34 30.19
CA THR A 27 -18.12 5.47 30.02
C THR A 27 -17.46 6.81 30.35
N LEU A 28 -17.99 7.87 29.76
CA LEU A 28 -17.65 9.27 30.03
C LEU A 28 -18.82 10.04 30.68
N GLU A 29 -19.86 9.36 31.20
CA GLU A 29 -21.05 10.00 31.78
C GLU A 29 -20.74 11.12 32.81
N PRO A 30 -19.76 10.97 33.71
CA PRO A 30 -19.39 12.05 34.62
C PRO A 30 -18.96 13.37 33.93
N LEU A 31 -18.64 13.34 32.64
CA LEU A 31 -18.25 14.52 31.87
C LEU A 31 -19.43 15.25 31.21
N ALA A 32 -20.63 14.67 31.19
CA ALA A 32 -21.76 15.16 30.40
C ALA A 32 -22.19 16.61 30.72
N GLY A 33 -21.98 17.04 31.96
CA GLY A 33 -22.30 18.38 32.44
C GLY A 33 -21.16 19.40 32.38
N LEU A 34 -19.96 19.02 31.93
CA LEU A 34 -18.76 19.86 31.98
C LEU A 34 -18.66 20.79 30.76
N SER A 35 -19.62 21.70 30.61
CA SER A 35 -19.75 22.58 29.43
C SER A 35 -18.55 23.51 29.16
N SER A 36 -17.66 23.70 30.15
CA SER A 36 -16.40 24.45 30.01
C SER A 36 -15.26 23.63 29.40
N LEU A 37 -15.44 22.31 29.20
CA LEU A 37 -14.39 21.42 28.72
C LEU A 37 -14.05 21.75 27.26
N GLN A 38 -12.78 22.07 27.02
CA GLN A 38 -12.23 22.45 25.72
C GLN A 38 -11.30 21.39 25.16
N SER A 39 -10.65 20.61 26.02
CA SER A 39 -9.70 19.56 25.63
C SER A 39 -9.96 18.26 26.39
N LEU A 40 -10.08 17.16 25.66
CA LEU A 40 -10.25 15.83 26.22
C LEU A 40 -9.33 14.80 25.54
N VAL A 41 -8.47 14.18 26.33
CA VAL A 41 -7.69 12.99 25.93
C VAL A 41 -8.24 11.78 26.67
N CYS A 42 -8.89 10.87 25.95
CA CYS A 42 -9.49 9.65 26.49
C CYS A 42 -9.05 8.38 25.74
N SER A 43 -7.91 8.46 25.07
CA SER A 43 -7.37 7.36 24.26
C SER A 43 -6.95 6.14 25.08
N TYR A 44 -6.94 4.97 24.44
CA TYR A 44 -6.61 3.67 25.04
C TYR A 44 -7.44 3.36 26.28
N ASN A 45 -8.76 3.43 26.12
CA ASN A 45 -9.76 3.02 27.11
C ASN A 45 -10.62 1.88 26.52
N ARG A 46 -11.82 1.67 27.07
CA ARG A 46 -12.79 0.66 26.61
C ARG A 46 -14.11 1.32 26.24
N LEU A 47 -14.06 2.54 25.70
CA LEU A 47 -15.24 3.31 25.35
C LEU A 47 -15.88 2.70 24.10
N THR A 48 -17.21 2.53 24.15
CA THR A 48 -18.03 2.09 23.01
C THR A 48 -18.90 3.22 22.44
N THR A 49 -19.00 4.34 23.17
CA THR A 49 -19.80 5.51 22.78
C THR A 49 -19.17 6.80 23.30
N LEU A 50 -19.47 7.90 22.61
CA LEU A 50 -19.14 9.27 23.00
C LEU A 50 -20.39 10.08 23.38
N GLU A 51 -21.53 9.42 23.61
CA GLU A 51 -22.81 10.07 23.93
C GLU A 51 -22.72 11.19 25.00
N PRO A 52 -21.97 11.02 26.10
CA PRO A 52 -21.82 12.07 27.11
C PRO A 52 -21.18 13.36 26.58
N LEU A 53 -20.47 13.31 25.45
CA LEU A 53 -19.83 14.50 24.86
C LEU A 53 -20.79 15.35 24.01
N ARG A 54 -22.00 14.87 23.71
CA ARG A 54 -22.91 15.49 22.73
C ARG A 54 -23.21 16.97 22.98
N GLN A 55 -23.24 17.38 24.25
CA GLN A 55 -23.60 18.76 24.65
C GLN A 55 -22.37 19.61 25.01
N LEU A 56 -21.14 19.12 24.83
CA LEU A 56 -19.92 19.84 25.16
C LEU A 56 -19.51 20.79 24.03
N SER A 57 -20.35 21.79 23.74
CA SER A 57 -20.19 22.72 22.61
C SER A 57 -18.90 23.56 22.65
N SER A 58 -18.23 23.65 23.80
CA SER A 58 -16.92 24.31 23.97
C SER A 58 -15.74 23.42 23.58
N LEU A 59 -15.95 22.12 23.31
CA LEU A 59 -14.88 21.16 23.04
C LEU A 59 -14.20 21.49 21.71
N GLN A 60 -12.89 21.71 21.76
CA GLN A 60 -12.04 22.09 20.62
C GLN A 60 -11.07 20.97 20.24
N PHE A 61 -10.61 20.19 21.22
CA PHE A 61 -9.63 19.12 21.03
C PHE A 61 -10.15 17.81 21.63
N LEU A 62 -10.24 16.77 20.81
CA LEU A 62 -10.64 15.44 21.26
C LEU A 62 -9.68 14.37 20.72
N VAL A 63 -9.11 13.59 21.63
CA VAL A 63 -8.21 12.47 21.31
C VAL A 63 -8.77 11.19 21.94
N CYS A 64 -9.56 10.45 21.15
CA CYS A 64 -10.29 9.25 21.56
C CYS A 64 -9.79 7.96 20.87
N SER A 65 -8.55 7.98 20.37
CA SER A 65 -7.91 6.85 19.70
C SER A 65 -7.81 5.57 20.55
N GLY A 66 -7.80 4.39 19.93
CA GLY A 66 -7.60 3.13 20.64
C GLY A 66 -8.76 2.79 21.59
N ASN A 67 -9.99 2.91 21.10
CA ASN A 67 -11.22 2.52 21.79
C ASN A 67 -12.02 1.54 20.91
N SER A 68 -13.28 1.27 21.26
CA SER A 68 -14.19 0.40 20.50
C SER A 68 -15.39 1.19 19.96
N LEU A 69 -15.16 2.42 19.52
CA LEU A 69 -16.22 3.28 18.98
C LEU A 69 -16.67 2.80 17.61
N THR A 70 -17.98 2.70 17.40
CA THR A 70 -18.58 2.32 16.11
C THR A 70 -19.24 3.50 15.39
N THR A 71 -19.43 4.63 16.08
CA THR A 71 -20.04 5.84 15.53
C THR A 71 -19.46 7.11 16.14
N LEU A 72 -19.53 8.21 15.38
CA LEU A 72 -19.18 9.57 15.81
C LEU A 72 -20.41 10.50 15.89
N GLU A 73 -21.64 9.98 15.80
CA GLU A 73 -22.88 10.76 15.90
C GLU A 73 -22.93 11.76 17.07
N PRO A 74 -22.44 11.44 18.29
CA PRO A 74 -22.40 12.41 19.38
C PRO A 74 -21.58 13.68 19.07
N LEU A 75 -20.68 13.64 18.09
CA LEU A 75 -19.81 14.78 17.75
C LEU A 75 -20.43 15.72 16.71
N ALA A 76 -21.54 15.35 16.05
CA ALA A 76 -22.08 16.08 14.90
C ALA A 76 -22.43 17.55 15.17
N GLY A 77 -22.79 17.88 16.41
CA GLY A 77 -23.14 19.24 16.83
C GLY A 77 -21.98 20.05 17.43
N LEU A 78 -20.77 19.51 17.52
CA LEU A 78 -19.64 20.15 18.20
C LEU A 78 -18.92 21.14 17.27
N SER A 79 -19.61 22.22 16.89
CA SER A 79 -19.14 23.21 15.92
C SER A 79 -17.84 23.91 16.30
N SER A 80 -17.41 23.88 17.57
CA SER A 80 -16.12 24.39 18.04
C SER A 80 -14.97 23.40 17.87
N LEU A 81 -15.22 22.14 17.48
CA LEU A 81 -14.20 21.10 17.41
C LEU A 81 -13.21 21.40 16.28
N GLN A 82 -11.94 21.57 16.63
CA GLN A 82 -10.85 21.94 15.72
C GLN A 82 -9.93 20.76 15.42
N SER A 83 -9.75 19.85 16.38
CA SER A 83 -8.89 18.68 16.20
C SER A 83 -9.53 17.43 16.77
N LEU A 84 -9.56 16.39 15.95
CA LEU A 84 -10.07 15.06 16.32
C LEU A 84 -9.06 13.97 15.95
N ASP A 85 -8.66 13.17 16.93
CA ASP A 85 -8.04 11.87 16.70
C ASP A 85 -8.99 10.76 17.16
N CYS A 86 -9.58 10.07 16.18
CA CYS A 86 -10.46 8.92 16.37
C CYS A 86 -9.85 7.63 15.78
N SER A 87 -8.52 7.60 15.60
CA SER A 87 -7.82 6.44 15.04
C SER A 87 -7.94 5.18 15.89
N ARG A 88 -7.74 4.00 15.30
CA ARG A 88 -7.78 2.70 16.00
C ARG A 88 -9.12 2.50 16.74
N ASN A 89 -10.22 2.60 16.00
CA ASN A 89 -11.59 2.32 16.44
C ASN A 89 -12.27 1.37 15.43
N GLN A 90 -13.60 1.25 15.48
CA GLN A 90 -14.40 0.38 14.59
C GLN A 90 -15.37 1.23 13.75
N LEU A 91 -14.95 2.43 13.36
CA LEU A 91 -15.77 3.35 12.57
C LEU A 91 -15.88 2.86 11.13
N THR A 92 -17.10 2.86 10.60
CA THR A 92 -17.38 2.54 9.18
C THR A 92 -17.64 3.79 8.34
N THR A 93 -17.95 4.92 8.97
CA THR A 93 -18.23 6.20 8.30
C THR A 93 -17.73 7.38 9.13
N LEU A 94 -17.51 8.51 8.46
CA LEU A 94 -17.18 9.81 9.06
C LEU A 94 -18.25 10.88 8.81
N GLU A 95 -19.44 10.48 8.33
CA GLU A 95 -20.55 11.39 8.01
C GLU A 95 -20.89 12.39 9.12
N PRO A 96 -20.89 12.02 10.42
CA PRO A 96 -21.18 12.97 11.50
C PRO A 96 -20.22 14.17 11.55
N LEU A 97 -19.04 14.08 10.92
CA LEU A 97 -18.05 15.15 10.92
C LEU A 97 -18.20 16.11 9.73
N ALA A 98 -19.09 15.82 8.77
CA ALA A 98 -19.20 16.55 7.50
C ALA A 98 -19.55 18.04 7.67
N GLU A 99 -20.25 18.40 8.74
CA GLU A 99 -20.71 19.77 9.04
C GLU A 99 -19.85 20.48 10.10
N LEU A 100 -18.75 19.88 10.54
CA LEU A 100 -17.85 20.49 11.53
C LEU A 100 -16.96 21.55 10.88
N SER A 101 -17.55 22.72 10.61
CA SER A 101 -16.91 23.83 9.89
C SER A 101 -15.66 24.40 10.56
N SER A 102 -15.41 24.14 11.85
CA SER A 102 -14.16 24.53 12.53
C SER A 102 -13.06 23.47 12.49
N LEU A 103 -13.31 22.27 11.94
CA LEU A 103 -12.38 21.15 12.00
C LEU A 103 -11.15 21.40 11.12
N GLN A 104 -9.98 21.48 11.74
CA GLN A 104 -8.70 21.76 11.08
C GLN A 104 -7.83 20.51 10.94
N SER A 105 -7.93 19.58 11.89
CA SER A 105 -7.11 18.36 11.91
C SER A 105 -7.96 17.12 12.23
N LEU A 106 -7.86 16.10 11.38
CA LEU A 106 -8.51 14.81 11.56
C LEU A 106 -7.53 13.66 11.36
N ASN A 107 -7.47 12.76 12.34
CA ASN A 107 -6.86 11.44 12.21
C ASN A 107 -7.92 10.36 12.41
N CYS A 108 -8.20 9.60 11.35
CA CYS A 108 -9.16 8.49 11.34
C CYS A 108 -8.50 7.16 10.93
N SER A 109 -7.17 7.08 11.02
CA SER A 109 -6.35 5.91 10.70
C SER A 109 -6.81 4.64 11.42
N SER A 110 -6.58 3.46 10.82
CA SER A 110 -6.93 2.16 11.41
C SER A 110 -8.40 2.06 11.83
N ASN A 111 -9.29 2.42 10.92
CA ASN A 111 -10.74 2.20 11.02
C ASN A 111 -11.21 1.47 9.75
N PRO A 112 -12.20 0.56 9.84
CA PRO A 112 -12.77 -0.14 8.70
C PRO A 112 -13.78 0.74 7.93
N LEU A 113 -13.33 1.89 7.42
CA LEU A 113 -14.19 2.83 6.69
C LEU A 113 -14.72 2.18 5.40
N SER A 114 -16.04 2.15 5.23
CA SER A 114 -16.68 1.70 3.99
C SER A 114 -16.89 2.84 2.99
N VAL A 115 -16.85 4.09 3.46
CA VAL A 115 -16.98 5.28 2.63
C VAL A 115 -16.23 6.45 3.24
N LEU A 116 -15.66 7.29 2.39
CA LEU A 116 -15.15 8.60 2.78
C LEU A 116 -16.08 9.68 2.22
N PRO A 117 -16.82 10.41 3.08
CA PRO A 117 -17.76 11.42 2.60
C PRO A 117 -17.01 12.59 1.93
N PRO A 118 -17.31 12.95 0.67
CA PRO A 118 -16.60 14.03 -0.02
C PRO A 118 -16.64 15.37 0.72
N ALA A 119 -17.71 15.64 1.47
CA ALA A 119 -17.89 16.85 2.27
C ALA A 119 -16.74 17.06 3.26
N ILE A 120 -16.29 16.01 3.98
CA ILE A 120 -15.21 16.14 4.97
C ILE A 120 -13.89 16.55 4.32
N VAL A 121 -13.61 16.02 3.12
CA VAL A 121 -12.40 16.34 2.36
C VAL A 121 -12.47 17.76 1.80
N ARG A 122 -13.68 18.26 1.53
CA ARG A 122 -13.94 19.60 0.97
C ARG A 122 -14.09 20.70 2.01
N LEU A 123 -14.06 20.39 3.31
CA LEU A 123 -14.06 21.39 4.38
C LEU A 123 -12.93 22.41 4.18
N GLU A 124 -13.28 23.67 3.99
CA GLU A 124 -12.30 24.75 3.73
C GLU A 124 -11.31 24.94 4.89
N THR A 125 -11.76 24.66 6.12
CA THR A 125 -10.95 24.78 7.33
C THR A 125 -10.03 23.60 7.57
N LEU A 126 -10.30 22.44 6.94
CA LEU A 126 -9.49 21.25 7.13
C LEU A 126 -8.11 21.47 6.49
N GLN A 127 -7.07 21.39 7.31
CA GLN A 127 -5.67 21.58 6.95
C GLN A 127 -4.89 20.27 7.02
N LYS A 128 -5.34 19.33 7.86
CA LYS A 128 -4.67 18.04 8.07
C LYS A 128 -5.68 16.91 8.12
N LEU A 129 -5.50 15.94 7.22
CA LEU A 129 -6.24 14.67 7.21
C LEU A 129 -5.24 13.52 7.19
N ILE A 130 -5.33 12.61 8.16
CA ILE A 130 -4.51 11.38 8.23
C ILE A 130 -5.42 10.17 8.09
N ILE A 131 -5.18 9.39 7.03
CA ILE A 131 -5.84 8.13 6.73
C ILE A 131 -4.75 7.09 6.48
N PHE A 132 -4.20 6.53 7.55
CA PHE A 132 -3.19 5.48 7.48
C PHE A 132 -3.75 4.14 7.92
N ASN A 133 -3.30 3.05 7.28
CA ASN A 133 -3.73 1.69 7.60
C ASN A 133 -5.27 1.55 7.60
N THR A 134 -5.90 2.17 6.60
CA THR A 134 -7.35 2.13 6.35
C THR A 134 -7.54 1.88 4.86
N ALA A 135 -8.36 0.88 4.52
CA ALA A 135 -8.82 0.69 3.15
C ALA A 135 -10.05 1.57 2.93
N VAL A 136 -10.00 2.46 1.93
CA VAL A 136 -11.18 3.20 1.48
C VAL A 136 -11.57 2.62 0.12
N PRO A 137 -12.82 2.18 -0.08
CA PRO A 137 -13.27 1.68 -1.38
C PRO A 137 -13.04 2.69 -2.50
N ASP A 138 -12.75 2.18 -3.70
CA ASP A 138 -12.44 2.92 -4.93
C ASP A 138 -11.21 3.84 -4.90
N ILE A 139 -10.62 4.15 -3.74
CA ILE A 139 -9.46 5.03 -3.62
C ILE A 139 -8.17 4.20 -3.50
N PRO A 140 -7.18 4.36 -4.40
CA PRO A 140 -5.87 3.73 -4.24
C PRO A 140 -5.21 4.16 -2.93
N MET A 141 -4.58 3.23 -2.20
CA MET A 141 -3.95 3.55 -0.91
C MET A 141 -2.76 4.53 -1.06
N GLU A 142 -2.17 4.61 -2.26
CA GLU A 142 -1.13 5.56 -2.62
C GLU A 142 -1.61 7.01 -2.63
N VAL A 143 -2.93 7.24 -2.65
CA VAL A 143 -3.53 8.56 -2.46
C VAL A 143 -3.69 8.90 -0.97
N LEU A 144 -3.77 7.88 -0.10
CA LEU A 144 -3.95 8.02 1.34
C LEU A 144 -2.62 8.24 2.08
N SER A 145 -2.63 8.36 3.40
CA SER A 145 -1.45 8.74 4.18
C SER A 145 -0.33 7.72 4.09
N LYS A 146 0.92 8.21 3.94
CA LYS A 146 2.13 7.36 3.90
C LYS A 146 2.47 6.70 5.24
N ASN A 147 2.14 7.38 6.33
CA ASN A 147 2.37 6.95 7.71
C ASN A 147 1.39 7.69 8.64
N GLU A 148 1.42 7.35 9.93
CA GLU A 148 0.54 7.92 10.97
C GLU A 148 0.68 9.44 11.19
N HIS A 149 1.63 10.11 10.53
CA HIS A 149 1.90 11.53 10.73
C HIS A 149 1.73 12.37 9.46
N SER A 150 1.74 11.73 8.29
CA SER A 150 1.70 12.40 7.00
C SER A 150 0.26 12.67 6.58
N SER A 151 -0.06 13.91 6.27
CA SER A 151 -1.38 14.21 5.74
C SER A 151 -1.51 13.74 4.28
N CYS A 152 -2.69 13.22 3.93
CA CYS A 152 -3.06 12.91 2.55
C CYS A 152 -4.04 13.93 1.96
N LEU A 153 -4.35 15.02 2.65
CA LEU A 153 -5.45 15.92 2.28
C LEU A 153 -5.30 16.48 0.86
N GLU A 154 -4.13 17.00 0.51
CA GLU A 154 -3.86 17.57 -0.80
C GLU A 154 -3.91 16.50 -1.90
N THR A 155 -3.26 15.36 -1.67
CA THR A 155 -3.24 14.24 -2.63
C THR A 155 -4.65 13.71 -2.89
N LEU A 156 -5.46 13.61 -1.83
CA LEU A 156 -6.83 13.14 -1.87
C LEU A 156 -7.76 14.15 -2.54
N ARG A 157 -7.63 15.45 -2.24
CA ARG A 157 -8.38 16.52 -2.94
C ARG A 157 -8.10 16.51 -4.43
N ALA A 158 -6.82 16.46 -4.82
CA ALA A 158 -6.44 16.37 -6.23
C ALA A 158 -7.01 15.10 -6.87
N HIS A 159 -6.96 13.97 -6.17
CA HIS A 159 -7.52 12.71 -6.68
C HIS A 159 -9.03 12.79 -6.90
N LEU A 160 -9.79 13.27 -5.90
CA LEU A 160 -11.24 13.43 -6.02
C LEU A 160 -11.60 14.43 -7.13
N CYS A 161 -10.85 15.51 -7.29
CA CYS A 161 -11.06 16.49 -8.37
C CYS A 161 -10.83 15.84 -9.76
N ASP A 162 -9.73 15.09 -9.92
CA ASP A 162 -9.41 14.43 -11.20
C ASP A 162 -10.41 13.33 -11.58
N MET A 163 -11.20 12.85 -10.62
CA MET A 163 -12.28 11.89 -10.85
C MET A 163 -13.57 12.54 -11.39
N GLU A 164 -13.76 13.85 -11.27
CA GLU A 164 -14.97 14.54 -11.73
C GLU A 164 -15.11 14.50 -13.27
N ASP A 165 -13.99 14.48 -14.00
CA ASP A 165 -13.92 14.38 -15.47
C ASP A 165 -14.12 12.94 -16.00
N GLY A 166 -14.48 12.02 -15.11
CA GLY A 166 -14.72 10.61 -15.40
C GLY A 166 -13.62 9.70 -14.86
N VAL A 167 -14.05 8.49 -14.49
CA VAL A 167 -13.22 7.49 -13.81
C VAL A 167 -13.28 6.16 -14.51
N ASP A 168 -12.14 5.51 -14.62
CA ASP A 168 -12.05 4.13 -15.07
C ASP A 168 -11.34 3.28 -13.99
N PRO A 169 -11.58 1.95 -13.96
CA PRO A 169 -10.89 1.05 -13.04
C PRO A 169 -9.39 1.04 -13.33
N LEU A 170 -8.58 0.96 -12.28
CA LEU A 170 -7.14 0.77 -12.39
C LEU A 170 -6.88 -0.68 -12.83
N PRO A 171 -6.27 -0.93 -14.00
CA PRO A 171 -5.98 -2.30 -14.44
C PRO A 171 -4.81 -2.92 -13.68
N ASP A 172 -3.96 -2.10 -13.06
CA ASP A 172 -2.72 -2.52 -12.44
C ASP A 172 -2.94 -3.45 -11.24
N VAL A 173 -2.30 -4.61 -11.28
CA VAL A 173 -2.16 -5.52 -10.13
C VAL A 173 -0.67 -5.76 -9.89
N LYS A 174 -0.20 -5.46 -8.67
CA LYS A 174 1.20 -5.65 -8.28
C LYS A 174 1.46 -7.13 -8.01
N ILE A 175 2.48 -7.69 -8.66
CA ILE A 175 2.98 -9.04 -8.43
C ILE A 175 4.38 -8.94 -7.85
N MET A 176 4.55 -9.38 -6.60
CA MET A 176 5.84 -9.39 -5.91
C MET A 176 6.49 -10.75 -6.04
N VAL A 177 7.54 -10.86 -6.85
CA VAL A 177 8.26 -12.13 -7.06
C VAL A 177 9.44 -12.22 -6.08
N LEU A 178 9.30 -13.09 -5.08
CA LEU A 178 10.22 -13.21 -3.96
C LEU A 178 10.87 -14.59 -3.89
N GLY A 179 11.94 -14.70 -3.12
CA GLY A 179 12.67 -15.93 -2.86
C GLY A 179 14.19 -15.75 -2.97
N ASN A 180 14.94 -16.80 -2.65
CA ASN A 180 16.39 -16.82 -2.69
C ASN A 180 16.99 -16.44 -4.07
N GLY A 181 18.27 -16.11 -4.11
CA GLY A 181 19.00 -15.87 -5.36
C GLY A 181 19.05 -17.10 -6.27
N ARG A 182 19.18 -16.89 -7.59
CA ARG A 182 19.40 -17.94 -8.60
C ARG A 182 18.34 -19.04 -8.76
N ILE A 183 17.19 -18.93 -8.11
CA ILE A 183 16.07 -19.88 -8.25
C ILE A 183 15.18 -19.65 -9.49
N GLY A 184 15.56 -18.72 -10.38
CA GLY A 184 14.86 -18.47 -11.65
C GLY A 184 13.68 -17.49 -11.59
N LYS A 185 13.66 -16.55 -10.65
CA LYS A 185 12.62 -15.49 -10.55
C LYS A 185 12.54 -14.63 -11.82
N THR A 186 13.67 -14.11 -12.29
CA THR A 186 13.79 -13.36 -13.54
C THR A 186 13.26 -14.15 -14.74
N GLN A 187 13.57 -15.45 -14.80
CA GLN A 187 13.11 -16.32 -15.88
C GLN A 187 11.60 -16.52 -15.81
N LEU A 188 11.02 -16.69 -14.61
CA LEU A 188 9.57 -16.74 -14.42
C LEU A 188 8.91 -15.44 -14.91
N CYS A 189 9.43 -14.28 -14.52
CA CYS A 189 8.93 -12.97 -14.98
C CYS A 189 9.02 -12.84 -16.51
N ASN A 190 10.14 -13.24 -17.12
CA ASN A 190 10.32 -13.24 -18.56
C ASN A 190 9.28 -14.13 -19.26
N ARG A 191 9.05 -15.34 -18.76
CA ARG A 191 8.06 -16.24 -19.35
C ARG A 191 6.63 -15.75 -19.21
N LEU A 192 6.26 -15.13 -18.09
CA LEU A 192 4.96 -14.46 -17.94
C LEU A 192 4.80 -13.35 -18.98
N ARG A 193 5.89 -12.63 -19.31
CA ARG A 193 5.93 -11.60 -20.36
C ARG A 193 6.00 -12.15 -21.80
N GLY A 194 5.93 -13.47 -21.98
CA GLY A 194 6.08 -14.11 -23.29
C GLY A 194 7.51 -14.08 -23.86
N LEU A 195 8.51 -13.68 -23.07
CA LEU A 195 9.91 -13.69 -23.49
C LEU A 195 10.50 -15.11 -23.46
N PRO A 196 11.52 -15.40 -24.29
CA PRO A 196 12.19 -16.70 -24.28
C PRO A 196 12.96 -16.92 -22.98
N PHE A 197 13.26 -18.19 -22.68
CA PHE A 197 14.21 -18.52 -21.62
C PHE A 197 15.61 -18.12 -22.06
N VAL A 198 16.33 -17.49 -21.15
CA VAL A 198 17.72 -17.07 -21.38
C VAL A 198 18.62 -17.91 -20.48
N GLU A 199 19.41 -18.77 -21.11
CA GLU A 199 20.43 -19.55 -20.42
C GLU A 199 21.55 -18.62 -19.90
N ASN A 200 22.03 -18.86 -18.69
CA ASN A 200 23.07 -18.05 -18.03
C ASN A 200 22.73 -16.54 -17.92
N ALA A 201 21.45 -16.19 -17.74
CA ALA A 201 21.09 -14.82 -17.42
C ALA A 201 21.80 -14.34 -16.15
N ASP A 202 22.28 -13.10 -16.16
CA ASP A 202 22.81 -12.45 -14.97
C ASP A 202 21.74 -12.40 -13.87
N SER A 203 22.17 -12.47 -12.61
CA SER A 203 21.24 -12.31 -11.51
C SER A 203 20.69 -10.90 -11.51
N THR A 204 19.38 -10.72 -11.26
CA THR A 204 18.79 -9.40 -11.07
C THR A 204 19.50 -8.68 -9.93
N HIS A 205 20.05 -7.49 -10.21
CA HIS A 205 20.63 -6.61 -9.20
C HIS A 205 19.54 -5.61 -8.74
N GLY A 206 19.18 -5.63 -7.46
CA GLY A 206 18.13 -4.75 -6.93
C GLY A 206 16.71 -5.18 -7.33
N ILE A 207 15.99 -4.36 -8.11
CA ILE A 207 14.61 -4.61 -8.54
C ILE A 207 14.46 -4.37 -10.03
N THR A 208 13.80 -5.29 -10.73
CA THR A 208 13.28 -5.03 -12.07
C THR A 208 11.76 -4.95 -12.02
N VAL A 209 11.20 -3.83 -12.51
CA VAL A 209 9.75 -3.67 -12.68
C VAL A 209 9.42 -3.84 -14.15
N ALA A 210 8.46 -4.71 -14.45
CA ALA A 210 7.96 -4.91 -15.80
C ALA A 210 6.44 -4.99 -15.80
N SER A 211 5.83 -4.70 -16.95
CA SER A 211 4.38 -4.83 -17.14
C SER A 211 4.04 -5.90 -18.16
N GLN A 212 2.92 -6.59 -17.94
CA GLN A 212 2.37 -7.56 -18.87
C GLN A 212 0.84 -7.51 -18.84
N GLU A 213 0.21 -7.38 -20.01
CA GLU A 213 -1.24 -7.54 -20.16
C GLU A 213 -1.65 -8.97 -19.78
N PHE A 214 -2.71 -9.09 -18.99
CA PHE A 214 -3.20 -10.35 -18.47
C PHE A 214 -4.73 -10.34 -18.48
N GLY A 215 -5.34 -11.28 -19.20
CA GLY A 215 -6.78 -11.22 -19.45
C GLY A 215 -7.19 -9.96 -20.23
N ALA A 216 -8.44 -9.52 -20.04
CA ALA A 216 -9.02 -8.41 -20.81
C ALA A 216 -8.84 -7.03 -20.15
N ASP A 217 -8.70 -6.98 -18.83
CA ASP A 217 -8.82 -5.75 -18.03
C ASP A 217 -7.70 -5.61 -16.97
N THR A 218 -6.70 -6.48 -17.00
CA THR A 218 -5.66 -6.54 -15.97
C THR A 218 -4.28 -6.31 -16.56
N LEU A 219 -3.50 -5.48 -15.88
CA LEU A 219 -2.10 -5.23 -16.18
C LEU A 219 -1.25 -5.69 -15.00
N LEU A 220 -0.50 -6.78 -15.16
CA LEU A 220 0.39 -7.25 -14.11
C LEU A 220 1.63 -6.35 -14.06
N ARG A 221 1.88 -5.74 -12.91
CA ARG A 221 3.13 -5.04 -12.59
C ARG A 221 4.02 -6.02 -11.84
N LEU A 222 4.94 -6.66 -12.55
CA LEU A 222 5.86 -7.67 -12.05
C LEU A 222 7.06 -6.99 -11.39
N TRP A 223 7.24 -7.22 -10.09
CA TRP A 223 8.39 -6.77 -9.31
C TRP A 223 9.31 -7.96 -9.07
N ASP A 224 10.41 -8.04 -9.82
CA ASP A 224 11.44 -9.06 -9.66
C ASP A 224 12.55 -8.54 -8.74
N PHE A 225 12.65 -9.11 -7.54
CA PHE A 225 13.66 -8.73 -6.57
C PHE A 225 14.92 -9.60 -6.71
N GLY A 226 16.08 -8.97 -6.82
CA GLY A 226 17.37 -9.62 -6.64
C GLY A 226 17.43 -10.32 -5.30
N GLY A 227 17.79 -11.60 -5.28
CA GLY A 227 17.78 -12.44 -4.06
C GLY A 227 18.92 -12.15 -3.09
N GLN A 228 19.40 -10.91 -3.03
CA GLN A 228 20.44 -10.45 -2.10
C GLN A 228 19.79 -10.01 -0.78
N ASP A 229 20.49 -10.17 0.36
CA ASP A 229 20.01 -9.86 1.72
C ASP A 229 19.59 -8.37 1.95
N ILE A 230 19.58 -7.52 0.91
CA ILE A 230 19.27 -6.09 0.95
C ILE A 230 17.78 -5.86 0.62
N TYR A 231 16.89 -6.34 1.48
CA TYR A 231 15.49 -5.86 1.50
C TYR A 231 15.30 -4.69 2.49
N HIS A 232 16.39 -4.24 3.11
CA HIS A 232 16.37 -3.37 4.28
C HIS A 232 16.35 -1.88 3.92
N GLY A 233 15.15 -1.36 3.63
CA GLY A 233 14.85 0.06 3.84
C GLY A 233 14.00 0.71 2.75
N THR A 234 14.47 0.71 1.51
CA THR A 234 13.79 1.39 0.37
C THR A 234 12.68 0.56 -0.23
N HIS A 235 12.85 -0.76 -0.24
CA HIS A 235 11.95 -1.71 -0.92
C HIS A 235 10.70 -2.06 -0.12
N ALA A 236 10.75 -1.93 1.21
CA ALA A 236 9.60 -2.10 2.09
C ALA A 236 8.46 -1.11 1.80
N LEU A 237 8.78 0.03 1.16
CA LEU A 237 7.79 1.05 0.77
C LEU A 237 6.77 0.52 -0.24
N PHE A 238 7.18 -0.42 -1.12
CA PHE A 238 6.32 -0.98 -2.17
C PHE A 238 5.67 -2.30 -1.78
N MET A 239 6.16 -2.96 -0.72
CA MET A 239 5.71 -4.28 -0.28
C MET A 239 4.48 -4.25 0.65
N ARG A 240 4.12 -3.08 1.19
CA ARG A 240 2.92 -2.91 2.04
C ARG A 240 1.62 -2.79 1.25
N ASP A 241 1.76 -2.70 -0.07
CA ASP A 241 0.66 -2.43 -0.98
C ASP A 241 -0.09 -3.71 -1.35
N ARG A 242 -1.35 -3.55 -1.74
CA ARG A 242 -2.20 -4.56 -2.40
C ARG A 242 -1.43 -5.27 -3.52
N ALA A 243 -0.86 -6.43 -3.21
CA ALA A 243 -0.02 -7.19 -4.12
C ALA A 243 -0.25 -8.69 -3.95
N ILE A 244 -0.04 -9.43 -5.03
CA ILE A 244 0.02 -10.89 -5.02
C ILE A 244 1.49 -11.29 -4.89
N PHE A 245 1.79 -12.13 -3.91
CA PHE A 245 3.15 -12.57 -3.64
C PHE A 245 3.40 -13.92 -4.32
N VAL A 246 4.31 -13.93 -5.29
CA VAL A 246 4.80 -15.15 -5.93
C VAL A 246 6.11 -15.54 -5.26
N LEU A 247 6.02 -16.44 -4.29
CA LEU A 247 7.18 -16.94 -3.56
C LEU A 247 7.77 -18.13 -4.30
N VAL A 248 8.89 -17.89 -4.97
CA VAL A 248 9.60 -18.89 -5.77
C VAL A 248 10.59 -19.63 -4.86
N TRP A 249 10.75 -20.94 -5.07
CA TRP A 249 11.75 -21.73 -4.36
C TRP A 249 12.21 -22.95 -5.18
N THR A 250 13.32 -23.56 -4.75
CA THR A 250 13.85 -24.82 -5.28
C THR A 250 14.28 -25.74 -4.13
N PRO A 251 14.28 -27.07 -4.28
CA PRO A 251 14.79 -27.97 -3.24
C PRO A 251 16.23 -27.66 -2.81
N GLU A 252 17.08 -27.26 -3.76
CA GLU A 252 18.48 -26.92 -3.51
C GLU A 252 18.64 -25.66 -2.65
N SER A 253 17.77 -24.65 -2.83
CA SER A 253 17.79 -23.45 -1.99
C SER A 253 17.33 -23.70 -0.55
N GLU A 254 16.60 -24.78 -0.29
CA GLU A 254 16.16 -25.17 1.06
C GLU A 254 17.18 -26.08 1.76
N SER A 255 17.93 -26.89 1.00
CA SER A 255 18.97 -27.78 1.55
C SER A 255 20.34 -27.12 1.69
N SER A 256 20.58 -26.00 1.00
CA SER A 256 21.86 -25.29 1.01
C SER A 256 21.75 -23.97 1.79
N ALA A 257 22.62 -23.75 2.78
CA ALA A 257 22.61 -22.52 3.57
C ALA A 257 23.06 -21.27 2.79
N THR A 258 23.79 -21.47 1.68
CA THR A 258 24.38 -20.40 0.87
C THR A 258 24.37 -20.74 -0.61
N HIS A 259 24.49 -19.73 -1.47
CA HIS A 259 24.77 -19.89 -2.89
C HIS A 259 25.86 -18.91 -3.34
N GLU A 260 26.56 -19.23 -4.43
CA GLU A 260 27.62 -18.38 -5.00
C GLU A 260 27.19 -17.70 -6.29
N HIS A 261 27.55 -16.42 -6.42
CA HIS A 261 27.37 -15.65 -7.65
C HIS A 261 28.42 -14.53 -7.74
N GLY A 262 29.05 -14.37 -8.90
CA GLY A 262 30.04 -13.31 -9.11
C GLY A 262 31.24 -13.36 -8.15
N GLY A 263 31.60 -14.55 -7.63
CA GLY A 263 32.64 -14.70 -6.61
C GLY A 263 32.24 -14.28 -5.20
N MET A 264 30.96 -13.94 -4.98
CA MET A 264 30.40 -13.62 -3.67
C MET A 264 29.47 -14.74 -3.18
N THR A 265 29.49 -14.98 -1.87
CA THR A 265 28.62 -15.96 -1.20
C THR A 265 27.44 -15.24 -0.57
N PHE A 266 26.23 -15.68 -0.90
CA PHE A 266 24.96 -15.14 -0.39
C PHE A 266 24.26 -16.19 0.48
N ARG A 267 23.50 -15.74 1.48
CA ARG A 267 22.78 -16.63 2.38
C ARG A 267 21.41 -16.99 1.81
N ASN A 268 21.09 -18.28 1.81
CA ASN A 268 19.72 -18.73 1.56
C ASN A 268 18.89 -18.66 2.84
N ARG A 269 17.64 -18.24 2.70
CA ARG A 269 16.63 -18.24 3.75
C ARG A 269 15.63 -19.36 3.47
N PRO A 270 15.21 -20.11 4.50
CA PRO A 270 14.22 -21.17 4.33
C PRO A 270 12.87 -20.57 3.97
N LEU A 271 12.00 -21.38 3.37
CA LEU A 271 10.70 -20.95 2.87
C LEU A 271 9.81 -20.35 3.98
N ALA A 272 9.85 -20.92 5.18
CA ALA A 272 9.16 -20.43 6.38
C ALA A 272 9.56 -18.98 6.74
N TRP A 273 10.82 -18.61 6.53
CA TRP A 273 11.29 -17.25 6.77
C TRP A 273 10.63 -16.26 5.80
N TRP A 274 10.52 -16.62 4.53
CA TRP A 274 9.86 -15.80 3.52
C TRP A 274 8.36 -15.64 3.78
N LEU A 275 7.67 -16.70 4.19
CA LEU A 275 6.27 -16.64 4.58
C LEU A 275 6.07 -15.72 5.80
N SER A 276 6.90 -15.87 6.83
CA SER A 276 6.89 -14.97 7.99
C SER A 276 7.18 -13.51 7.61
N TYR A 277 8.12 -13.30 6.67
CA TYR A 277 8.45 -12.00 6.13
C TYR A 277 7.24 -11.35 5.43
N ILE A 278 6.58 -12.06 4.51
CA ILE A 278 5.36 -11.58 3.84
C ILE A 278 4.28 -11.24 4.86
N ARG A 279 4.03 -12.14 5.83
CA ARG A 279 3.00 -11.94 6.86
C ARG A 279 3.25 -10.70 7.71
N HIS A 280 4.51 -10.41 8.05
CA HIS A 280 4.86 -9.24 8.85
C HIS A 280 4.79 -7.94 8.05
N LEU A 281 5.14 -7.98 6.76
CA LEU A 281 5.25 -6.79 5.93
C LEU A 281 3.93 -6.40 5.26
N ALA A 282 3.22 -7.36 4.70
CA ALA A 282 2.00 -7.17 3.92
C ALA A 282 0.72 -7.66 4.64
N GLY A 283 0.88 -8.37 5.76
CA GLY A 283 -0.23 -8.91 6.54
C GLY A 283 -0.68 -10.31 6.08
N PRO A 284 -1.49 -11.00 6.89
CA PRO A 284 -1.97 -12.35 6.60
C PRO A 284 -2.98 -12.39 5.44
N GLU A 285 -3.67 -11.28 5.15
CA GLU A 285 -4.63 -11.13 4.05
C GLU A 285 -3.94 -10.88 2.69
N SER A 286 -2.65 -11.19 2.55
CA SER A 286 -1.98 -11.09 1.25
C SER A 286 -2.08 -12.42 0.52
N PRO A 287 -2.51 -12.45 -0.76
CA PRO A 287 -2.57 -13.69 -1.53
C PRO A 287 -1.15 -14.17 -1.87
N VAL A 288 -0.86 -15.45 -1.58
CA VAL A 288 0.46 -16.06 -1.77
C VAL A 288 0.37 -17.22 -2.76
N LEU A 289 1.23 -17.20 -3.78
CA LEU A 289 1.48 -18.29 -4.71
C LEU A 289 2.86 -18.86 -4.44
N LEU A 290 2.91 -20.08 -3.90
CA LEU A 290 4.15 -20.77 -3.58
C LEU A 290 4.60 -21.61 -4.78
N VAL A 291 5.56 -21.11 -5.55
CA VAL A 291 5.97 -21.70 -6.83
C VAL A 291 7.30 -22.44 -6.68
N ARG A 292 7.25 -23.77 -6.74
CA ARG A 292 8.48 -24.55 -6.94
C ARG A 292 8.91 -24.43 -8.41
N ASN A 293 10.06 -23.83 -8.65
CA ASN A 293 10.63 -23.69 -10.00
C ASN A 293 11.58 -24.84 -10.34
N GLN A 294 12.06 -24.88 -11.59
CA GLN A 294 12.99 -25.90 -12.12
C GLN A 294 12.40 -27.33 -12.11
N CYS A 295 11.08 -27.45 -12.27
CA CYS A 295 10.39 -28.74 -12.38
C CYS A 295 10.41 -29.27 -13.84
N ASP A 296 11.62 -29.41 -14.39
CA ASP A 296 11.85 -29.65 -15.81
C ASP A 296 11.48 -31.07 -16.25
N ARG A 297 11.56 -32.07 -15.37
CA ARG A 297 11.27 -33.49 -15.64
C ARG A 297 9.98 -33.95 -14.95
N PRO A 298 9.21 -34.90 -15.54
CA PRO A 298 7.99 -35.40 -14.92
C PRO A 298 8.24 -36.01 -13.53
N GLU A 299 9.44 -36.58 -13.33
CA GLU A 299 9.92 -37.17 -12.08
C GLU A 299 10.22 -36.14 -10.99
N ASP A 300 10.38 -34.86 -11.35
CA ASP A 300 10.50 -33.78 -10.38
C ASP A 300 9.20 -33.59 -9.58
N ARG A 301 8.12 -34.33 -9.91
CA ARG A 301 6.85 -34.38 -9.17
C ARG A 301 6.98 -35.19 -7.88
N ILE A 302 7.04 -34.49 -6.73
CA ILE A 302 6.79 -34.91 -5.32
C ILE A 302 7.32 -33.76 -4.42
N LEU A 303 6.97 -33.48 -3.16
CA LEU A 303 5.86 -33.67 -2.20
C LEU A 303 5.67 -32.28 -1.55
N ARG A 304 4.75 -32.11 -0.60
CA ARG A 304 4.43 -30.85 0.09
C ARG A 304 5.65 -29.93 0.33
N PRO A 305 5.50 -28.60 0.17
CA PRO A 305 6.59 -27.65 0.43
C PRO A 305 7.15 -27.87 1.86
N PRO A 306 8.43 -27.62 2.11
CA PRO A 306 9.09 -27.89 3.40
C PRO A 306 8.73 -26.83 4.45
N VAL A 307 7.43 -26.64 4.65
CA VAL A 307 6.83 -25.70 5.60
C VAL A 307 5.68 -26.40 6.31
N GLU A 308 5.49 -26.05 7.58
CA GLU A 308 4.39 -26.59 8.37
C GLU A 308 3.05 -26.15 7.79
N HIS A 309 2.03 -27.01 7.93
CA HIS A 309 0.71 -26.74 7.37
C HIS A 309 0.10 -25.44 7.92
N GLU A 310 0.32 -25.18 9.21
CA GLU A 310 -0.13 -23.99 9.94
C GLU A 310 0.43 -22.68 9.34
N GLU A 311 1.63 -22.71 8.77
CA GLU A 311 2.22 -21.52 8.13
C GLU A 311 1.52 -21.18 6.81
N LEU A 312 1.05 -22.20 6.08
CA LEU A 312 0.28 -22.02 4.85
C LEU A 312 -1.15 -21.59 5.16
N GLU A 313 -1.78 -22.18 6.19
CA GLU A 313 -3.14 -21.82 6.64
C GLU A 313 -3.22 -20.41 7.25
N ALA A 314 -2.09 -19.82 7.64
CA ALA A 314 -2.03 -18.43 8.08
C ALA A 314 -2.37 -17.42 6.97
N PHE A 315 -2.37 -17.85 5.69
CA PHE A 315 -2.79 -17.06 4.55
C PHE A 315 -4.13 -17.59 4.01
N PRO A 316 -5.22 -16.80 4.04
CA PRO A 316 -6.52 -17.25 3.56
C PRO A 316 -6.54 -17.58 2.06
N PHE A 317 -5.58 -17.05 1.29
CA PHE A 317 -5.33 -17.43 -0.09
C PHE A 317 -3.88 -17.86 -0.24
N CYS A 318 -3.66 -19.17 -0.28
CA CYS A 318 -2.36 -19.75 -0.54
C CYS A 318 -2.48 -20.93 -1.49
N GLN A 319 -1.77 -20.89 -2.63
CA GLN A 319 -1.70 -22.00 -3.57
C GLN A 319 -0.27 -22.50 -3.74
N VAL A 320 -0.10 -23.82 -3.81
CA VAL A 320 1.19 -24.46 -4.04
C VAL A 320 1.25 -24.95 -5.48
N LEU A 321 2.24 -24.45 -6.22
CA LEU A 321 2.37 -24.62 -7.66
C LEU A 321 3.74 -25.19 -8.02
N GLN A 322 3.80 -25.80 -9.19
CA GLN A 322 5.04 -26.25 -9.81
C GLN A 322 5.18 -25.58 -11.17
N TYR A 323 6.38 -25.10 -11.47
CA TYR A 323 6.67 -24.40 -12.71
C TYR A 323 8.04 -24.78 -13.25
N SER A 324 8.17 -24.80 -14.58
CA SER A 324 9.45 -24.83 -15.26
C SER A 324 9.51 -23.66 -16.22
N ALA A 325 10.40 -22.70 -15.94
CA ALA A 325 10.70 -21.64 -16.89
C ALA A 325 11.40 -22.18 -18.15
N LEU A 326 12.05 -23.34 -18.08
CA LEU A 326 12.76 -23.93 -19.22
C LEU A 326 11.79 -24.42 -20.29
N ASN A 327 10.79 -25.22 -19.91
CA ASN A 327 9.88 -25.89 -20.84
C ASN A 327 8.39 -25.54 -20.68
N LEU A 328 8.07 -24.54 -19.85
CA LEU A 328 6.72 -24.05 -19.59
C LEU A 328 5.78 -25.07 -18.94
N ARG A 329 6.30 -26.16 -18.34
CA ARG A 329 5.47 -27.04 -17.52
C ARG A 329 4.87 -26.25 -16.36
N GLY A 330 3.57 -26.47 -16.12
CA GLY A 330 2.83 -25.78 -15.06
C GLY A 330 2.37 -24.37 -15.42
N LYS A 331 2.68 -23.86 -16.63
CA LYS A 331 2.28 -22.51 -17.06
C LYS A 331 0.78 -22.24 -16.86
N LYS A 332 -0.09 -23.12 -17.35
CA LYS A 332 -1.55 -22.97 -17.21
C LYS A 332 -2.01 -22.94 -15.75
N ALA A 333 -1.37 -23.71 -14.87
CA ALA A 333 -1.70 -23.72 -13.45
C ALA A 333 -1.24 -22.42 -12.76
N LEU A 334 -0.07 -21.89 -13.13
CA LEU A 334 0.40 -20.59 -12.66
C LEU A 334 -0.49 -19.45 -13.12
N GLU A 335 -0.88 -19.44 -14.40
CA GLU A 335 -1.79 -18.42 -14.95
C GLU A 335 -3.18 -18.50 -14.30
N GLY A 336 -3.76 -19.70 -14.14
CA GLY A 336 -5.04 -19.86 -13.45
C GLY A 336 -5.00 -19.43 -11.98
N ALA A 337 -3.92 -19.77 -11.25
CA ALA A 337 -3.75 -19.33 -9.87
C ALA A 337 -3.54 -17.81 -9.75
N LEU A 338 -2.88 -17.18 -10.73
CA LEU A 338 -2.76 -15.71 -10.80
C LEU A 338 -4.12 -15.07 -11.06
N GLU A 339 -4.94 -15.62 -11.94
CA GLU A 339 -6.31 -15.16 -12.21
C GLU A 339 -7.16 -15.24 -10.94
N GLU A 340 -7.18 -16.40 -10.27
CA GLU A 340 -7.89 -16.58 -8.99
C GLU A 340 -7.38 -15.62 -7.89
N ALA A 341 -6.07 -15.34 -7.85
CA ALA A 341 -5.48 -14.40 -6.90
C ALA A 341 -5.87 -12.94 -7.19
N VAL A 342 -5.98 -12.57 -8.47
CA VAL A 342 -6.47 -11.25 -8.90
C VAL A 342 -7.93 -11.08 -8.48
N ASP A 343 -8.77 -12.08 -8.76
CA ASP A 343 -10.18 -12.07 -8.39
C ASP A 343 -10.35 -11.97 -6.88
N TRP A 344 -9.62 -12.79 -6.11
CA TRP A 344 -9.62 -12.76 -4.65
C TRP A 344 -9.28 -11.37 -4.10
N LEU A 345 -8.27 -10.71 -4.69
CA LEU A 345 -7.85 -9.38 -4.26
C LEU A 345 -8.91 -8.33 -4.59
N ARG A 346 -9.52 -8.40 -5.79
CA ARG A 346 -10.57 -7.49 -6.23
C ARG A 346 -11.87 -7.66 -5.43
N GLU A 347 -12.26 -8.88 -5.08
CA GLU A 347 -13.47 -9.15 -4.28
C GLU A 347 -13.38 -8.57 -2.87
N ARG A 348 -12.20 -8.69 -2.23
CA ARG A 348 -12.02 -8.24 -0.83
C ARG A 348 -11.72 -6.76 -0.70
N GLN A 349 -11.01 -6.19 -1.67
CA GLN A 349 -10.46 -4.84 -1.54
C GLN A 349 -11.09 -3.85 -2.54
N GLY A 350 -11.95 -4.32 -3.44
CA GLY A 350 -12.45 -3.57 -4.57
C GLY A 350 -11.36 -3.29 -5.60
N GLN A 351 -11.79 -2.85 -6.78
CA GLN A 351 -10.87 -2.34 -7.80
C GLN A 351 -10.78 -0.82 -7.65
N ALA A 352 -9.59 -0.34 -7.29
CA ALA A 352 -9.36 1.09 -7.18
C ALA A 352 -9.61 1.79 -8.53
N ARG A 353 -10.04 3.05 -8.48
CA ARG A 353 -10.40 3.83 -9.66
C ARG A 353 -9.50 5.05 -9.76
N LEU A 354 -9.24 5.49 -10.98
CA LEU A 354 -8.47 6.70 -11.25
C LEU A 354 -9.20 7.59 -12.25
N GLY A 355 -9.02 8.90 -12.10
CA GLY A 355 -9.43 9.86 -13.11
C GLY A 355 -8.82 9.55 -14.47
N ARG A 356 -9.61 9.71 -15.54
CA ARG A 356 -9.19 9.42 -16.92
C ARG A 356 -7.91 10.15 -17.32
N GLY A 357 -7.74 11.39 -16.88
CA GLY A 357 -6.52 12.17 -17.11
C GLY A 357 -5.28 11.52 -16.51
N ARG A 358 -5.38 11.07 -15.25
CA ARG A 358 -4.29 10.34 -14.58
C ARG A 358 -3.92 9.05 -15.30
N LEU A 359 -4.91 8.30 -15.78
CA LEU A 359 -4.68 7.07 -16.54
C LEU A 359 -3.99 7.33 -17.88
N LYS A 360 -4.37 8.40 -18.59
CA LYS A 360 -3.70 8.81 -19.83
C LYS A 360 -2.24 9.17 -19.60
N VAL A 361 -1.95 9.96 -18.55
CA VAL A 361 -0.56 10.31 -18.18
C VAL A 361 0.24 9.05 -17.88
N LYS A 362 -0.29 8.14 -17.07
CA LYS A 362 0.34 6.86 -16.75
C LYS A 362 0.64 6.05 -18.01
N ALA A 363 -0.34 5.88 -18.90
CA ALA A 363 -0.17 5.18 -20.17
C ALA A 363 0.89 5.84 -21.07
N ARG A 364 0.96 7.18 -21.09
CA ARG A 364 1.99 7.91 -21.84
C ARG A 364 3.40 7.66 -21.29
N LEU A 365 3.57 7.62 -19.97
CA LEU A 365 4.85 7.31 -19.34
C LEU A 365 5.28 5.86 -19.61
N ASP A 366 4.34 4.90 -19.52
CA ASP A 366 4.60 3.50 -19.89
C ASP A 366 5.01 3.36 -21.37
N ALA A 367 4.37 4.12 -22.27
CA ALA A 367 4.70 4.13 -23.70
C ALA A 367 6.12 4.67 -23.95
N LEU A 368 6.52 5.77 -23.28
CA LEU A 368 7.88 6.31 -23.38
C LEU A 368 8.94 5.31 -22.93
N LEU A 369 8.69 4.58 -21.84
CA LEU A 369 9.59 3.53 -21.36
C LEU A 369 9.68 2.36 -22.36
N THR A 370 8.56 1.99 -22.97
CA THR A 370 8.50 0.92 -23.99
C THR A 370 9.27 1.32 -25.27
N GLU A 371 9.08 2.55 -25.75
CA GLU A 371 9.82 3.13 -26.88
C GLU A 371 11.33 3.11 -26.60
N ASP A 372 11.74 3.43 -25.37
CA ASP A 372 13.14 3.42 -24.95
C ASP A 372 13.75 2.01 -24.90
N ALA A 373 13.00 1.05 -24.35
CA ALA A 373 13.43 -0.34 -24.25
C ALA A 373 13.60 -1.01 -25.62
N ALA A 374 12.83 -0.58 -26.63
CA ALA A 374 12.95 -1.07 -28.00
C ALA A 374 14.23 -0.60 -28.72
N ALA A 375 14.94 0.42 -28.21
CA ALA A 375 16.19 0.86 -28.79
C ALA A 375 17.30 -0.19 -28.56
N THR A 376 17.82 -0.75 -29.65
CA THR A 376 18.90 -1.76 -29.66
C THR A 376 20.26 -1.21 -29.25
N ASP A 377 20.45 0.11 -29.32
CA ASP A 377 21.68 0.81 -28.94
C ASP A 377 21.40 1.66 -27.69
N SER A 378 22.15 1.42 -26.62
CA SER A 378 22.00 2.11 -25.34
C SER A 378 22.23 3.62 -25.44
N SER A 379 23.02 4.08 -26.42
CA SER A 379 23.25 5.50 -26.70
C SER A 379 22.04 6.21 -27.32
N LYS A 380 21.08 5.44 -27.85
CA LYS A 380 19.84 5.95 -28.46
C LYS A 380 18.67 5.98 -27.48
N ARG A 381 18.85 5.44 -26.27
CA ARG A 381 17.86 5.54 -25.18
C ARG A 381 17.80 6.98 -24.66
N ARG A 382 16.62 7.58 -24.72
CA ARG A 382 16.33 9.00 -24.40
C ARG A 382 15.35 9.17 -23.24
N HIS A 383 14.61 8.13 -22.86
CA HIS A 383 13.49 8.24 -21.92
C HIS A 383 13.71 7.52 -20.59
N ARG A 384 14.95 7.13 -20.26
CA ARG A 384 15.30 6.62 -18.92
C ARG A 384 14.91 7.58 -17.79
N THR A 385 15.02 8.88 -18.07
CA THR A 385 14.64 9.95 -17.14
C THR A 385 13.85 11.05 -17.86
N LEU A 386 13.07 11.80 -17.09
CA LEU A 386 12.23 12.90 -17.53
C LEU A 386 12.49 14.14 -16.67
N SER A 387 12.51 15.33 -17.27
CA SER A 387 12.51 16.58 -16.50
C SER A 387 11.11 16.86 -15.94
N MET A 388 11.05 17.64 -14.86
CA MET A 388 9.76 18.08 -14.30
C MET A 388 8.94 18.88 -15.33
N GLU A 389 9.58 19.77 -16.09
CA GLU A 389 8.94 20.55 -17.16
C GLU A 389 8.27 19.63 -18.20
N ARG A 390 8.98 18.61 -18.70
CA ARG A 390 8.41 17.69 -19.69
C ARG A 390 7.29 16.84 -19.10
N TYR A 391 7.37 16.50 -17.81
CA TYR A 391 6.29 15.79 -17.12
C TYR A 391 5.03 16.65 -17.01
N GLU A 392 5.16 17.93 -16.65
CA GLU A 392 4.06 18.88 -16.59
C GLU A 392 3.43 19.12 -17.97
N GLU A 393 4.25 19.20 -19.03
CA GLU A 393 3.75 19.23 -20.41
C GLU A 393 2.91 17.99 -20.75
N ILE A 394 3.36 16.78 -20.38
CA ILE A 394 2.59 15.55 -20.58
C ILE A 394 1.26 15.59 -19.82
N CYS A 395 1.25 16.09 -18.58
CA CYS A 395 0.02 16.28 -17.82
C CYS A 395 -0.94 17.24 -18.52
N ALA A 396 -0.43 18.36 -19.05
CA ALA A 396 -1.22 19.33 -19.79
C ALA A 396 -1.76 18.77 -21.13
N GLU A 397 -0.93 18.04 -21.88
CA GLU A 397 -1.30 17.36 -23.13
C GLU A 397 -2.42 16.33 -22.91
N CYS A 398 -2.37 15.57 -21.79
CA CYS A 398 -3.37 14.55 -21.48
C CYS A 398 -4.70 15.14 -20.97
N GLY A 399 -4.64 16.27 -20.25
CA GLY A 399 -5.77 16.91 -19.57
C GLY A 399 -6.31 16.09 -18.39
N GLY A 400 -7.19 16.68 -17.58
CA GLY A 400 -7.85 15.99 -16.46
C GLY A 400 -6.92 15.66 -15.27
N VAL A 401 -5.91 16.51 -15.03
CA VAL A 401 -5.00 16.45 -13.89
C VAL A 401 -4.93 17.83 -13.24
N SER A 402 -5.54 17.96 -12.07
CA SER A 402 -5.61 19.19 -11.27
C SER A 402 -4.29 19.56 -10.60
N SER A 403 -3.47 18.56 -10.26
CA SER A 403 -2.16 18.75 -9.62
C SER A 403 -1.15 17.72 -10.13
N PRO A 404 -0.24 18.11 -11.05
CA PRO A 404 0.86 17.26 -11.49
C PRO A 404 1.73 16.77 -10.33
N ALA A 405 1.99 17.61 -9.33
CA ALA A 405 2.79 17.22 -8.16
C ALA A 405 2.14 16.08 -7.35
N MET A 406 0.82 16.15 -7.11
CA MET A 406 0.11 15.08 -6.39
C MET A 406 -0.02 13.81 -7.21
N LEU A 407 -0.17 13.93 -8.54
CA LEU A 407 -0.11 12.78 -9.43
C LEU A 407 1.29 12.15 -9.44
N LEU A 408 2.36 12.94 -9.43
CA LEU A 408 3.73 12.45 -9.38
C LEU A 408 4.01 11.68 -8.08
N ASP A 409 3.52 12.17 -6.94
CA ASP A 409 3.61 11.44 -5.68
C ASP A 409 2.91 10.08 -5.76
N TYR A 410 1.70 10.05 -6.33
CA TYR A 410 0.97 8.81 -6.59
C TYR A 410 1.75 7.86 -7.51
N LEU A 411 2.29 8.36 -8.63
CA LEU A 411 3.06 7.56 -9.59
C LEU A 411 4.34 7.01 -8.97
N HIS A 412 4.99 7.80 -8.09
CA HIS A 412 6.14 7.37 -7.33
C HIS A 412 5.79 6.23 -6.37
N ARG A 413 4.74 6.40 -5.57
CA ARG A 413 4.31 5.41 -4.57
C ARG A 413 3.75 4.13 -5.19
N SER A 414 3.07 4.25 -6.32
CA SER A 414 2.61 3.09 -7.09
C SER A 414 3.76 2.35 -7.78
N GLY A 415 4.95 2.97 -7.83
CA GLY A 415 6.14 2.42 -8.43
C GLY A 415 6.11 2.43 -9.96
N VAL A 416 5.27 3.28 -10.56
CA VAL A 416 5.31 3.57 -12.00
C VAL A 416 6.58 4.36 -12.34
N VAL A 417 6.97 5.29 -11.46
CA VAL A 417 8.20 6.07 -11.59
C VAL A 417 8.96 6.11 -10.27
N PHE A 418 10.21 6.54 -10.29
CA PHE A 418 10.92 6.93 -9.08
C PHE A 418 11.21 8.44 -9.11
N TYR A 419 10.78 9.16 -8.08
CA TYR A 419 11.07 10.58 -7.93
C TYR A 419 11.26 10.92 -6.45
N LYS A 420 12.35 11.61 -6.15
CA LYS A 420 12.64 12.13 -4.82
C LYS A 420 13.35 13.47 -4.94
N PRO A 421 12.76 14.57 -4.43
CA PRO A 421 13.40 15.88 -4.46
C PRO A 421 14.80 15.85 -3.85
N GLY A 422 15.73 16.56 -4.48
CA GLY A 422 17.16 16.63 -4.14
C GLY A 422 18.00 15.43 -4.61
N LEU A 423 17.40 14.41 -5.22
CA LEU A 423 18.12 13.25 -5.77
C LEU A 423 18.09 13.26 -7.30
N PHE A 424 19.12 12.68 -7.92
CA PHE A 424 19.24 12.52 -9.38
C PHE A 424 19.04 13.82 -10.18
N GLY A 425 19.38 14.97 -9.58
CA GLY A 425 19.20 16.29 -10.20
C GLY A 425 17.73 16.66 -10.41
N ASP A 426 16.84 16.25 -9.50
CA ASP A 426 15.39 16.48 -9.55
C ASP A 426 14.73 15.91 -10.82
N ARG A 427 15.34 14.86 -11.39
CA ARG A 427 14.79 14.15 -12.54
C ARG A 427 13.86 13.03 -12.09
N ILE A 428 12.80 12.84 -12.85
CA ILE A 428 11.88 11.72 -12.69
C ILE A 428 12.50 10.53 -13.41
N ILE A 429 12.70 9.44 -12.69
CA ILE A 429 13.26 8.20 -13.23
C ILE A 429 12.12 7.32 -13.75
N LEU A 430 12.11 7.03 -15.04
CA LEU A 430 11.16 6.11 -15.66
C LEU A 430 11.72 4.69 -15.68
N ASP A 431 13.00 4.54 -16.04
CA ASP A 431 13.71 3.25 -16.00
C ASP A 431 14.37 3.06 -14.62
N GLN A 432 13.60 2.46 -13.70
CA GLN A 432 14.06 2.18 -12.34
C GLN A 432 15.18 1.14 -12.30
N GLY A 433 15.17 0.16 -13.23
CA GLY A 433 16.21 -0.85 -13.33
C GLY A 433 17.56 -0.20 -13.64
N TRP A 434 17.60 0.68 -14.64
CA TRP A 434 18.78 1.48 -14.97
C TRP A 434 19.29 2.31 -13.78
N ALA A 435 18.39 2.98 -13.04
CA ALA A 435 18.81 3.79 -11.90
C ALA A 435 19.39 2.95 -10.75
N LEU A 436 18.84 1.75 -10.52
CA LEU A 436 19.38 0.83 -9.51
C LEU A 436 20.75 0.28 -9.94
N GLU A 437 20.93 -0.13 -11.20
CA GLU A 437 22.24 -0.55 -11.73
C GLU A 437 23.32 0.52 -11.51
N ALA A 438 22.99 1.79 -11.74
CA ALA A 438 23.91 2.90 -11.51
C ALA A 438 24.30 3.09 -10.04
N VAL A 439 23.40 2.78 -9.09
CA VAL A 439 23.69 2.87 -7.65
C VAL A 439 24.58 1.71 -7.18
N TYR A 440 24.44 0.52 -7.77
CA TYR A 440 25.23 -0.66 -7.41
C TYR A 440 26.59 -0.75 -8.11
N THR A 441 26.86 0.11 -9.09
CA THR A 441 28.15 0.20 -9.80
C THR A 441 29.12 1.23 -9.20
N VAL A 442 28.67 1.98 -8.19
CA VAL A 442 29.47 2.89 -7.35
C VAL A 442 29.83 2.20 -6.05
#